data_AF-A0A4Y7U2Q9-F1
#
_entry.id   AF-A0A4Y7U2Q9-F1
#
_cell.length_a   1.000
_cell.length_b   1.000
_cell.length_c   1.000
_cell.angle_alpha   90.00
_cell.angle_beta   90.00
_cell.angle_gamma   90.00
#
_symmetry.space_group_name_H-M   'P 1'
#
loop_
_entity.id
_entity.type
_entity.pdbx_description
1 polymer ?
#
loop_
_entity_poly.entity_id
_entity_poly.type
_entity_poly.pdbx_seq_one_letter_code
_entity_poly.pdbx_strand_id
1 'polypeptide(L)'
;MVVKSQFEKLGLHTIAVELGEVELQEELTENQKRDLLQSLHSLGFDLLDDKKSKTIEKIKTLIIDLVHHKNNELKINLSDYLSENLHQDYN
;
A
#
# COMPACT_ATOMS: atom_id res chain seq x y z
N MET A 1 -1.93 -14.05 -4.07
CA MET A 1 -2.12 -12.59 -4.29
C MET A 1 -1.78 -12.28 -5.72
N VAL A 2 -2.71 -11.70 -6.49
CA VAL A 2 -2.54 -11.42 -7.93
C VAL A 2 -1.35 -10.48 -8.19
N VAL A 3 -1.16 -9.51 -7.28
CA VAL A 3 -0.05 -8.55 -7.32
C VAL A 3 1.31 -9.26 -7.28
N LYS A 4 1.57 -10.11 -6.28
CA LYS A 4 2.82 -10.90 -6.16
C LYS A 4 3.18 -11.66 -7.44
N SER A 5 2.19 -12.29 -8.07
CA SER A 5 2.42 -13.05 -9.31
C SER A 5 2.78 -12.16 -10.52
N GLN A 6 2.40 -10.88 -10.54
CA GLN A 6 2.85 -9.95 -11.59
C GLN A 6 4.31 -9.55 -11.39
N PHE A 7 4.72 -9.32 -10.14
CA PHE A 7 6.12 -9.05 -9.81
C PHE A 7 7.02 -10.25 -10.12
N GLU A 8 6.62 -11.47 -9.75
CA GLU A 8 7.36 -12.70 -10.08
C GLU A 8 7.48 -12.94 -11.59
N LYS A 9 6.43 -12.63 -12.38
CA LYS A 9 6.45 -12.74 -13.85
C LYS A 9 7.46 -11.79 -14.50
N LEU A 10 7.72 -10.64 -13.88
CA LEU A 10 8.69 -9.66 -14.32
C LEU A 10 10.11 -9.96 -13.80
N GLY A 11 10.28 -11.08 -13.07
CA GLY A 11 11.55 -11.48 -12.46
C GLY A 11 11.93 -10.64 -11.23
N LEU A 12 10.98 -9.90 -10.65
CA LEU A 12 11.21 -9.01 -9.52
C LEU A 12 10.97 -9.75 -8.20
N HIS A 13 11.95 -9.66 -7.30
CA HIS A 13 11.85 -10.24 -5.97
C HIS A 13 11.12 -9.27 -5.03
N THR A 14 9.92 -9.67 -4.60
CA THR A 14 9.14 -8.93 -3.59
C THR A 14 9.57 -9.37 -2.19
N ILE A 15 9.97 -8.41 -1.35
CA ILE A 15 10.31 -8.65 0.06
C ILE A 15 9.03 -8.88 0.84
N ALA A 16 8.07 -7.96 0.70
CA ALA A 16 6.79 -7.99 1.37
C ALA A 16 5.69 -7.55 0.39
N VAL A 17 4.55 -8.23 0.48
CA VAL A 17 3.34 -7.88 -0.27
C VAL A 17 2.22 -7.77 0.75
N GLU A 18 1.84 -6.54 1.08
CA GLU A 18 0.73 -6.23 1.96
C GLU A 18 -0.44 -5.64 1.17
N LEU A 19 -1.59 -5.49 1.81
CA LEU A 19 -2.76 -4.92 1.15
C LEU A 19 -2.53 -3.42 0.89
N GLY A 20 -2.19 -3.10 -0.35
CA GLY A 20 -1.94 -1.72 -0.81
C GLY A 20 -0.47 -1.31 -0.88
N GLU A 21 0.46 -2.16 -0.46
CA GLU A 21 1.90 -1.86 -0.46
C GLU A 21 2.72 -3.07 -0.89
N VAL A 22 3.74 -2.84 -1.72
CA VAL A 22 4.69 -3.86 -2.16
C VAL A 22 6.10 -3.34 -1.95
N GLU A 23 6.86 -4.08 -1.16
CA GLU A 23 8.27 -3.82 -0.92
C GLU A 23 9.12 -4.74 -1.81
N LEU A 24 10.14 -4.16 -2.44
CA LEU A 24 10.97 -4.81 -3.45
C LEU A 24 12.41 -4.81 -2.99
N GLN A 25 13.12 -5.89 -3.28
CA GLN A 25 14.53 -6.02 -2.91
C GLN A 25 15.44 -5.17 -3.79
N GLU A 26 14.97 -4.81 -4.99
CA GLU A 26 15.73 -4.13 -6.02
C GLU A 26 14.95 -2.89 -6.48
N GLU A 27 15.68 -1.85 -6.90
CA GLU A 27 15.06 -0.70 -7.56
C GLU A 27 14.49 -1.13 -8.92
N LEU A 28 13.23 -0.80 -9.18
CA LEU A 28 12.66 -0.99 -10.52
C LEU A 28 13.29 0.01 -11.49
N THR A 29 13.71 -0.50 -12.64
CA THR A 29 13.96 0.37 -13.79
C THR A 29 12.65 0.98 -14.29
N GLU A 30 12.73 2.19 -14.87
CA GLU A 30 11.56 2.89 -15.40
C GLU A 30 10.77 2.06 -16.43
N ASN A 31 11.46 1.21 -17.21
CA ASN A 31 10.80 0.29 -18.15
C ASN A 31 9.98 -0.80 -17.41
N GLN A 32 10.59 -1.47 -16.43
CA GLN A 32 9.90 -2.47 -15.61
C GLN A 32 8.73 -1.87 -14.86
N LYS A 33 8.90 -0.66 -14.32
CA LYS A 33 7.83 0.08 -13.63
C LYS A 33 6.66 0.32 -14.56
N ARG A 34 6.90 0.73 -15.80
CA ARG A 34 5.85 1.01 -16.78
C ARG A 34 5.09 -0.25 -17.21
N ASP A 35 5.80 -1.35 -17.43
CA ASP A 35 5.19 -2.64 -17.79
C ASP A 35 4.34 -3.20 -16.62
N LEU A 36 4.83 -3.00 -15.40
CA LEU A 36 4.14 -3.40 -14.18
C LEU A 36 2.88 -2.55 -13.96
N LEU A 37 2.97 -1.23 -14.17
CA LEU A 37 1.83 -0.31 -14.13
C LEU A 37 0.75 -0.71 -15.13
N GLN A 38 1.13 -1.03 -16.36
CA GLN A 38 0.17 -1.44 -17.38
C GLN A 38 -0.51 -2.76 -17.02
N SER A 39 0.25 -3.71 -16.48
CA SER A 39 -0.27 -5.01 -16.02
C SER A 39 -1.22 -4.85 -14.83
N LEU A 40 -0.85 -4.02 -13.85
CA LEU A 40 -1.69 -3.68 -12.70
C LEU A 40 -2.97 -2.96 -13.12
N HIS A 41 -2.87 -1.97 -14.01
CA HIS A 41 -4.03 -1.24 -14.53
C HIS A 41 -4.98 -2.18 -15.29
N SER A 42 -4.46 -3.13 -16.07
CA SER A 42 -5.28 -4.16 -16.73
C SER A 42 -6.00 -5.08 -15.75
N LEU A 43 -5.54 -5.16 -14.50
CA LEU A 43 -6.16 -5.94 -13.43
C LEU A 43 -7.07 -5.07 -12.55
N GLY A 44 -7.20 -3.77 -12.85
CA GLY A 44 -8.00 -2.80 -12.10
C GLY A 44 -7.26 -2.14 -10.93
N PHE A 45 -5.93 -2.27 -10.86
CA PHE A 45 -5.11 -1.59 -9.86
C PHE A 45 -4.49 -0.32 -10.45
N ASP A 46 -4.85 0.83 -9.90
CA ASP A 46 -4.24 2.11 -10.26
C ASP A 46 -3.08 2.47 -9.33
N LEU A 47 -2.04 3.06 -9.89
CA LEU A 47 -0.98 3.65 -9.09
C LEU A 47 -1.44 5.01 -8.60
N LEU A 48 -1.58 5.12 -7.27
CA LEU A 48 -1.89 6.38 -6.63
C LEU A 48 -0.62 7.22 -6.55
N ASP A 49 -0.39 8.11 -7.52
CA ASP A 49 0.71 9.08 -7.42
C ASP A 49 0.31 10.36 -6.68
N ASP A 50 -0.99 10.62 -6.59
CA ASP A 50 -1.54 11.77 -5.89
C ASP A 50 -1.39 11.63 -4.37
N LYS A 51 -0.83 12.66 -3.71
CA LYS A 51 -0.61 12.68 -2.26
C LYS A 51 -1.89 12.43 -1.46
N LYS A 52 -3.05 12.95 -1.89
CA LYS A 52 -4.32 12.73 -1.18
C LYS A 52 -4.75 11.27 -1.30
N SER A 53 -4.56 10.69 -2.48
CA SER A 53 -4.91 9.28 -2.71
C SER A 53 -4.02 8.34 -1.89
N LYS A 54 -2.72 8.64 -1.77
CA LYS A 54 -1.79 7.92 -0.87
C LYS A 54 -2.25 8.01 0.59
N THR A 55 -2.66 9.18 1.06
CA THR A 55 -3.21 9.35 2.42
C THR A 55 -4.47 8.52 2.64
N ILE A 56 -5.42 8.55 1.69
CA ILE A 56 -6.68 7.79 1.80
C ILE A 56 -6.40 6.29 1.91
N GLU A 57 -5.47 5.77 1.11
CA GLU A 57 -5.17 4.34 1.15
C GLU A 57 -4.44 3.94 2.43
N LYS A 58 -3.48 4.75 2.90
CA LYS A 58 -2.87 4.52 4.22
C LYS A 58 -3.90 4.50 5.34
N ILE A 59 -4.89 5.40 5.32
CA ILE A 59 -6.00 5.37 6.29
C ILE A 59 -6.75 4.04 6.21
N LYS A 60 -7.09 3.56 5.02
CA LYS A 60 -7.79 2.28 4.87
C LYS A 60 -6.95 1.11 5.36
N THR A 61 -5.67 1.06 5.02
CA THR A 61 -4.75 0.00 5.48
C THR A 61 -4.64 -0.01 6.99
N LEU A 62 -4.49 1.16 7.63
CA LEU A 62 -4.47 1.27 9.09
C LEU A 62 -5.78 0.80 9.74
N ILE A 63 -6.93 1.10 9.14
CA ILE A 63 -8.23 0.65 9.64
C ILE A 63 -8.36 -0.88 9.49
N ILE A 64 -7.97 -1.43 8.35
CA ILE A 64 -8.00 -2.88 8.09
C ILE A 64 -7.08 -3.60 9.09
N ASP A 65 -5.86 -3.11 9.28
CA ASP A 65 -4.92 -3.64 10.26
C ASP A 65 -5.48 -3.59 11.69
N LEU A 66 -6.11 -2.47 12.06
CA LEU A 66 -6.74 -2.31 13.37
C LEU A 66 -7.86 -3.34 13.62
N VAL A 67 -8.68 -3.59 12.60
CA VAL A 67 -9.80 -4.54 12.69
C VAL A 67 -9.30 -5.98 12.70
N HIS A 68 -8.31 -6.32 11.87
CA HIS A 68 -7.84 -7.70 11.68
C HIS A 68 -6.80 -8.14 12.71
N HIS A 69 -5.92 -7.25 13.17
CA HIS A 69 -4.79 -7.62 14.03
C HIS A 69 -4.87 -7.03 15.43
N LYS A 70 -5.60 -5.91 15.64
CA LYS A 70 -5.75 -5.29 16.98
C LYS A 70 -7.08 -5.57 17.66
N ASN A 71 -7.91 -6.48 17.14
CA ASN A 71 -9.21 -6.85 17.71
C ASN A 71 -10.12 -5.64 18.02
N ASN A 72 -9.92 -4.52 17.31
CA ASN A 72 -10.60 -3.27 17.56
C ASN A 72 -10.38 -2.67 18.98
N GLU A 73 -9.35 -3.09 19.71
CA GLU A 73 -8.99 -2.52 21.02
C GLU A 73 -8.19 -1.21 20.85
N LEU A 74 -8.88 -0.15 20.44
CA LEU A 74 -8.34 1.20 20.46
C LEU A 74 -8.44 1.79 21.87
N LYS A 75 -7.28 2.08 22.48
CA LYS A 75 -7.19 2.83 23.75
C LYS A 75 -7.28 4.36 23.57
N ILE A 76 -7.20 4.82 22.33
CA ILE A 76 -7.22 6.23 21.92
C ILE A 76 -8.24 6.43 20.81
N ASN A 77 -8.65 7.68 20.52
CA ASN A 77 -9.59 7.91 19.43
C ASN A 77 -8.97 7.51 18.09
N LEU A 78 -9.82 7.07 17.16
CA LEU A 78 -9.39 6.70 15.81
C LEU A 78 -8.67 7.86 15.09
N SER A 79 -9.12 9.09 15.30
CA SER A 79 -8.49 10.30 14.74
C SER A 79 -7.07 10.52 15.26
N ASP A 80 -6.84 10.27 16.55
CA ASP A 80 -5.52 10.41 17.18
C ASP A 80 -4.59 9.31 16.68
N TYR A 81 -5.08 8.06 16.65
CA TYR A 81 -4.36 6.92 16.09
C TYR A 81 -3.94 7.12 14.63
N LEU A 82 -4.86 7.60 13.78
CA LEU A 82 -4.55 7.88 12.39
C LEU A 82 -3.54 9.02 12.26
N SER A 83 -3.67 10.10 13.04
CA SER A 83 -2.72 11.23 13.01
C SER A 83 -1.30 10.81 13.39
N GLU A 84 -1.15 9.98 14.43
CA GLU A 84 0.15 9.45 14.87
C GLU A 84 0.82 8.56 13.81
N ASN A 85 0.04 7.69 13.14
CA ASN A 85 0.58 6.74 12.15
C ASN A 85 0.78 7.36 10.75
N LEU A 86 0.02 8.42 10.44
CA LEU A 86 0.17 9.14 9.17
C LEU A 86 1.25 10.21 9.22
N HIS A 87 1.76 10.56 10.42
CA HIS A 87 2.62 11.72 10.65
C HIS A 87 2.07 13.01 10.01
N GLN A 88 0.76 13.07 9.83
CA GLN A 88 0.06 14.26 9.38
C GLN A 88 -0.45 14.93 10.63
N ASP A 89 0.32 15.88 11.13
CA ASP A 89 -0.18 16.88 12.07
C ASP A 89 -1.42 17.51 11.44
N TYR A 90 -2.59 17.16 11.96
CA TYR A 90 -3.82 17.87 11.69
C TYR A 90 -3.71 19.21 12.41
N ASN A 91 -3.38 20.26 11.68
CA ASN A 91 -3.56 21.64 12.12
C ASN A 91 -4.26 22.44 11.02
#